data_AF-A0A3D9LP89-F1
#
_entry.id   AF-A0A3D9LP89-F1
#
_cell.length_a   1.000
_cell.length_b   1.000
_cell.length_c   1.000
_cell.angle_alpha   90.00
_cell.angle_beta   90.00
_cell.angle_gamma   90.00
#
_symmetry.space_group_name_H-M   'P 1'
#
loop_
_entity.id
_entity.type
_entity.pdbx_description
1 polymer ?
#
loop_
_entity_poly.entity_id
_entity_poly.type
_entity_poly.pdbx_seq_one_letter_code
_entity_poly.pdbx_strand_id
1 'polypeptide(L)' 'MKTSTKAGIYVFLIFAVIYVMIRFSIQAIFVDINQMVLAVLSAVFTIILTPQRRIVKKRSGEEIQLKWLFMKKVFTLK' A
#
# COMPACT_ATOMS: atom_id res chain seq x y z
N MET A 1 7.77 1.90 20.39
CA MET A 1 6.69 2.27 19.44
C MET A 1 5.54 1.28 19.57
N LYS A 2 4.29 1.76 19.59
CA LYS A 2 3.10 0.89 19.53
C LYS A 2 3.13 0.07 18.21
N THR A 3 2.74 -1.20 18.25
CA THR A 3 2.66 -2.10 17.07
C THR A 3 1.84 -1.46 15.94
N SER A 4 0.83 -0.67 16.32
CA SER A 4 0.02 0.19 15.46
C SER A 4 0.85 1.15 14.59
N THR A 5 1.77 1.88 15.21
CA THR A 5 2.61 2.86 14.51
C THR A 5 3.62 2.16 13.61
N LYS A 6 4.23 1.06 14.07
CA LYS A 6 5.17 0.26 13.25
C LYS A 6 4.50 -0.25 11.98
N ALA A 7 3.31 -0.84 12.09
CA ALA A 7 2.56 -1.34 10.94
C ALA A 7 2.20 -0.22 9.93
N GLY A 8 1.87 0.97 10.42
CA GLY A 8 1.62 2.14 9.57
C GLY A 8 2.86 2.53 8.74
N ILE A 9 4.04 2.56 9.38
CA ILE A 9 5.30 2.89 8.68
C ILE A 9 5.61 1.83 7.62
N TYR A 10 5.43 0.55 7.90
CA TYR A 10 5.65 -0.50 6.90
C TYR A 10 4.73 -0.35 5.69
N VAL A 11 3.44 -0.11 5.90
CA VAL A 11 2.49 0.11 4.81
C VAL A 11 2.85 1.35 4.01
N PHE A 12 3.23 2.45 4.67
CA PHE A 12 3.64 3.68 4.00
C PHE A 12 4.92 3.49 3.16
N LEU A 13 5.92 2.78 3.68
CA LEU A 13 7.13 2.47 2.91
C LEU A 13 6.83 1.60 1.69
N ILE A 14 6.00 0.57 1.84
CA ILE A 14 5.55 -0.27 0.73
C ILE A 14 4.79 0.59 -0.31
N PHE A 15 3.88 1.45 0.15
CA PHE A 15 3.14 2.39 -0.71
C PHE A 15 4.09 3.29 -1.49
N ALA A 16 5.07 3.92 -0.83
CA ALA A 16 6.01 4.83 -1.46
C ALA A 16 6.84 4.14 -2.55
N VAL A 17 7.35 2.94 -2.25
CA VAL A 17 8.13 2.13 -3.21
C VAL A 17 7.27 1.74 -4.42
N ILE A 18 6.03 1.27 -4.18
CA ILE A 18 5.09 0.92 -5.27
C ILE A 18 4.76 2.16 -6.12
N TYR A 19 4.49 3.30 -5.49
CA TYR A 19 4.16 4.54 -6.20
C TYR A 19 5.28 4.99 -7.13
N VAL A 20 6.52 4.98 -6.64
CA VAL A 20 7.70 5.34 -7.42
C VAL A 20 7.83 4.41 -8.62
N MET A 21 7.73 3.09 -8.41
CA MET A 21 7.80 2.11 -9.50
C MET A 21 6.70 2.31 -10.55
N ILE A 22 5.45 2.48 -10.12
CA ILE A 22 4.32 2.68 -11.04
C ILE A 22 4.46 3.99 -11.80
N ARG A 23 4.79 5.09 -11.11
CA ARG A 23 4.91 6.41 -11.74
C ARG A 23 5.95 6.40 -12.86
N PHE A 24 7.15 5.87 -12.57
CA PHE A 24 8.19 5.79 -13.59
C PHE A 24 7.86 4.80 -14.71
N SER A 25 7.14 3.71 -14.40
CA SER A 25 6.67 2.76 -15.42
C SER A 25 5.66 3.42 -16.38
N ILE A 26 4.68 4.17 -15.85
CA ILE A 26 3.70 4.89 -16.67
C ILE A 26 4.40 5.97 -17.50
N GLN A 27 5.31 6.75 -16.91
CA GLN A 27 6.04 7.80 -17.62
C GLN A 27 6.95 7.24 -18.73
N ALA A 28 7.53 6.06 -18.54
CA ALA A 28 8.35 5.41 -19.57
C ALA A 28 7.52 4.94 -20.78
N ILE A 29 6.25 4.57 -20.57
CA ILE A 29 5.34 4.13 -21.64
C ILE A 29 4.68 5.33 -22.32
N PHE A 30 4.33 6.37 -21.55
CA PHE A 30 3.63 7.57 -22.03
C PHE A 30 4.49 8.81 -21.77
N VAL A 31 5.34 9.14 -22.75
CA VAL A 31 6.34 10.23 -22.62
C VAL A 31 5.68 11.61 -22.42
N ASP A 32 4.59 11.88 -23.14
CA ASP A 32 3.92 13.19 -23.14
C ASP A 32 2.65 13.23 -22.28
N ILE A 33 2.53 12.32 -21.30
CA ILE A 33 1.38 12.28 -20.42
C ILE A 33 1.29 13.56 -19.56
N ASN A 34 0.07 14.09 -19.44
CA ASN A 34 -0.19 15.20 -18.53
C ASN A 34 0.22 14.83 -17.09
N GLN A 35 0.99 15.69 -16.43
CA GLN A 35 1.56 15.41 -15.11
C GLN A 35 0.51 15.17 -14.02
N MET A 36 -0.64 15.85 -14.08
CA MET A 36 -1.74 15.63 -13.14
C MET A 36 -2.38 14.26 -13.37
N VAL A 37 -2.60 13.88 -14.63
CA VAL A 37 -3.13 12.56 -14.99
C VAL A 37 -2.17 11.46 -14.57
N LEU A 38 -0.86 11.62 -14.80
CA LEU A 38 0.17 10.70 -14.34
C LEU A 38 0.13 10.50 -12.83
N ALA A 39 0.05 11.59 -12.06
CA ALA A 39 0.01 11.53 -10.60
C ALA A 39 -1.25 10.80 -10.10
N VAL A 40 -2.43 11.12 -10.66
CA VAL A 40 -3.70 10.50 -10.28
C VAL A 40 -3.69 9.01 -10.62
N LEU A 41 -3.32 8.63 -11.85
CA LEU A 41 -3.26 7.22 -12.25
C LEU A 41 -2.27 6.44 -11.38
N SER A 42 -1.08 6.99 -11.16
CA SER A 42 -0.07 6.36 -10.31
C SER A 42 -0.60 6.14 -8.89
N ALA A 43 -1.27 7.14 -8.30
CA ALA A 43 -1.86 7.03 -6.98
C ALA A 43 -2.95 5.95 -6.92
N VAL A 44 -3.85 5.92 -7.91
CA VAL A 44 -4.93 4.92 -7.98
C VAL A 44 -4.38 3.50 -8.05
N PHE A 45 -3.43 3.23 -8.95
CA PHE A 45 -2.82 1.90 -9.04
C PHE A 45 -2.03 1.54 -7.78
N THR A 46 -1.35 2.51 -7.16
CA THR A 46 -0.62 2.27 -5.90
C THR A 46 -1.56 1.88 -4.77
N ILE A 47 -2.70 2.56 -4.60
CA ILE A 47 -3.70 2.24 -3.58
C ILE A 47 -4.19 0.80 -3.76
N ILE A 48 -4.42 0.40 -5.01
CA ILE A 48 -4.90 -0.93 -5.37
C ILE A 48 -3.87 -2.02 -5.05
N LEU A 49 -2.58 -1.74 -5.29
CA LEU A 49 -1.48 -2.69 -5.09
C LEU A 49 -0.91 -2.70 -3.66
N THR A 50 -1.18 -1.67 -2.86
CA THR A 50 -0.71 -1.56 -1.48
C THR A 50 -1.55 -2.43 -0.54
N PRO A 51 -0.93 -3.14 0.43
CA PRO A 51 -1.67 -3.87 1.45
C PRO A 51 -2.51 -2.94 2.32
N GLN A 52 -3.78 -3.30 2.48
CA GLN A 52 -4.71 -2.62 3.36
C GLN A 52 -4.48 -3.06 4.79
N ARG A 53 -4.42 -2.09 5.70
CA ARG A 53 -4.23 -2.33 7.13
C ARG A 53 -5.59 -2.55 7.80
N ARG A 54 -5.75 -3.66 8.50
CA ARG A 54 -6.95 -3.99 9.27
C ARG A 54 -6.58 -4.34 10.70
N ILE A 55 -7.22 -3.70 11.68
CA ILE A 55 -7.06 -4.05 13.10
C ILE A 55 -8.22 -4.99 13.45
N VAL A 56 -7.90 -6.19 13.92
CA VAL A 56 -8.91 -7.18 14.33
C VAL A 56 -8.75 -7.43 15.82
N LYS A 57 -9.83 -7.19 16.58
CA LYS A 57 -9.88 -7.52 18.01
C LYS A 57 -10.20 -9.01 18.16
N LYS A 58 -9.24 -9.80 18.61
CA LYS A 58 -9.43 -11.22 18.96
C LYS A 58 -9.55 -11.38 20.48
N ARG A 59 -10.09 -12.53 20.92
CA ARG A 59 -10.14 -12.90 22.35
C ARG A 59 -8.77 -12.88 23.04
N SER A 60 -7.67 -13.03 22.30
CA SER A 60 -6.29 -13.03 22.82
C SER A 60 -5.56 -11.68 22.68
N GLY A 61 -6.24 -10.61 22.24
CA GLY A 61 -5.64 -9.28 22.05
C GLY A 61 -5.93 -8.66 20.67
N GLU A 62 -5.44 -7.44 20.47
CA GLU A 62 -5.49 -6.73 19.17
C GLU A 62 -4.42 -7.28 18.23
N GLU A 63 -4.83 -7.67 17.01
CA GLU A 63 -3.90 -8.13 15.97
C GLU A 63 -4.00 -7.19 14.77
N ILE A 64 -2.84 -6.78 14.24
CA ILE A 64 -2.79 -5.97 13.02
C ILE A 64 -2.56 -6.88 11.83
N GLN A 65 -3.48 -6.80 10.88
CA GLN A 65 -3.50 -7.60 9.67
C GLN A 65 -3.20 -6.72 8.47
N LEU A 66 -2.30 -7.18 7.61
CA LEU A 66 -2.01 -6.59 6.31
C LEU A 66 -2.57 -7.53 5.23
N LYS A 67 -3.47 -7.02 4.40
CA LYS A 67 -4.15 -7.80 3.36
C LYS A 67 -4.16 -7.04 2.03
N TRP A 68 -3.72 -7.70 0.96
CA TRP A 68 -3.85 -7.19 -0.40
C TRP A 68 -5.27 -7.39 -0.92
N LEU A 69 -5.73 -6.49 -1.80
CA LEU A 69 -7.04 -6.62 -2.43
C LEU A 69 -7.18 -7.93 -3.22
N PHE A 70 -6.12 -8.38 -3.87
CA PHE A 70 -6.12 -9.56 -4.75
C PHE A 70 -5.63 -10.86 -4.08
N MET A 71 -5.17 -10.80 -2.83
CA MET A 71 -4.56 -11.95 -2.17
C MET A 71 -5.39 -12.37 -0.95
N LYS A 72 -5.77 -13.65 -0.89
CA LYS A 72 -6.47 -14.22 0.28
C LYS A 72 -5.56 -14.34 1.51
N LYS A 73 -4.23 -14.35 1.30
CA LYS A 73 -3.23 -14.45 2.37
C LYS A 73 -3.22 -13.17 3.20
N VAL A 74 -3.29 -13.35 4.52
CA VAL A 74 -3.24 -12.26 5.49
C VAL A 74 -1.92 -12.37 6.23
N PHE A 75 -1.17 -11.28 6.29
CA PHE A 75 0.03 -11.19 7.11
C PHE A 75 -0.34 -10.58 8.45
N THR A 76 0.00 -11.28 9.53
CA THR A 76 -0.28 -10.85 10.89
C THR A 76 0.98 -10.32 11.55
N LEU A 77 0.88 -9.14 12.16
CA LEU A 77 1.91 -8.54 13.00
C LEU A 77 1.43 -8.68 14.46
N LYS A 78 2.18 -9.46 15.26
CA LYS A 78 2.00 -9.58 16.71
C LYS A 78 2.82 -8.52 17.43
#